data_AF-A0A1Q3A3P9-F1
#
_entry.id   AF-A0A1Q3A3P9-F1
#
_cell.length_a   1.000
_cell.length_b   1.000
_cell.length_c   1.000
_cell.angle_alpha   90.00
_cell.angle_beta   90.00
_cell.angle_gamma   90.00
#
_symmetry.space_group_name_H-M   'P 1'
#
loop_
_entity.id
_entity.type
_entity.pdbx_description
1 polymer ?
#
loop_
_entity_poly.entity_id
_entity_poly.type
_entity_poly.pdbx_seq_one_letter_code
_entity_poly.pdbx_strand_id
1 'polypeptide(L)'
;MGWFTKDNDDKMPNTRSQRKQCWDSRDEFFTCLDKIGVVNALDPKRSKDVSKECGNQEHSFEENCANSWVKYFKEKRLVDYQKRQFLEKVEKDNAQVVNLTPSSQLEGTPRNR
;
A
#
# COMPACT_ATOMS: atom_id res chain seq x y z
N MET A 1 -25.72 -23.05 8.58
CA MET A 1 -25.71 -21.73 9.24
C MET A 1 -24.51 -21.69 10.18
N GLY A 2 -23.33 -21.37 9.67
CA GLY A 2 -22.07 -21.49 10.41
C GLY A 2 -20.90 -21.12 9.51
N TRP A 3 -20.99 -19.93 8.93
CA TRP A 3 -19.90 -19.28 8.22
C TRP A 3 -19.51 -18.07 9.09
N PHE A 4 -18.22 -17.79 9.18
CA PHE A 4 -17.60 -16.73 9.98
C PHE A 4 -17.38 -17.06 11.47
N THR A 5 -16.56 -18.07 11.73
CA THR A 5 -15.66 -18.03 12.89
C THR A 5 -14.25 -18.38 12.42
N LYS A 6 -13.48 -17.35 12.09
CA LYS A 6 -12.03 -17.45 12.00
C LYS A 6 -11.46 -16.20 12.64
N ASP A 7 -11.43 -16.21 13.97
CA ASP A 7 -10.59 -15.34 14.77
C ASP A 7 -9.14 -15.69 14.44
N ASN A 8 -8.58 -15.04 13.42
CA ASN A 8 -7.13 -14.92 13.32
C ASN A 8 -6.78 -13.68 14.15
N ASP A 9 -6.29 -13.91 15.35
CA ASP A 9 -5.66 -12.92 16.24
C ASP A 9 -4.29 -12.48 15.66
N ASP A 10 -4.24 -12.18 14.36
CA ASP A 10 -3.06 -11.69 13.66
C ASP A 10 -2.94 -10.18 13.88
N LYS A 11 -2.51 -9.75 15.09
CA LYS A 11 -2.15 -8.36 15.48
C LYS A 11 -2.74 -7.28 14.56
N MET A 12 -4.06 -7.27 14.38
CA MET A 12 -4.70 -6.29 13.53
C MET A 12 -5.03 -5.12 14.46
N PRO A 13 -4.65 -3.87 14.10
CA PRO A 13 -5.16 -2.70 14.80
C PRO A 13 -6.68 -2.63 14.59
N ASN A 14 -7.42 -3.35 15.44
CA ASN A 14 -8.86 -3.53 15.35
C ASN A 14 -9.59 -2.31 15.92
N THR A 15 -8.94 -1.55 16.81
CA THR A 15 -9.48 -0.30 17.35
C THR A 15 -9.06 0.90 16.50
N ARG A 16 -9.95 1.89 16.36
CA ARG A 16 -9.66 3.16 15.65
C ARG A 16 -8.37 3.83 16.14
N SER A 17 -8.08 3.78 17.44
CA SER A 17 -6.87 4.35 18.03
C SER A 17 -5.60 3.66 17.53
N GLN A 18 -5.60 2.33 17.41
CA GLN A 18 -4.45 1.57 16.93
C GLN A 18 -4.19 1.83 15.44
N ARG A 19 -5.25 2.03 14.64
CA ARG A 19 -5.10 2.42 13.23
C ARG A 19 -4.48 3.79 13.07
N LYS A 20 -4.88 4.74 13.93
CA LYS A 20 -4.28 6.07 13.97
C LYS A 20 -2.78 5.96 14.25
N GLN A 21 -2.39 5.19 15.26
CA GLN A 21 -0.98 4.96 15.59
C GLN A 21 -0.19 4.31 14.45
N CYS A 22 -0.77 3.34 13.73
CA CYS A 22 -0.14 2.78 12.52
C CYS A 22 0.05 3.84 11.41
N TRP A 23 -0.93 4.73 11.20
CA TRP A 23 -0.81 5.77 10.19
C TRP A 23 0.22 6.83 10.58
N ASP A 24 0.29 7.18 11.86
CA ASP A 24 1.29 8.11 12.39
C ASP A 24 2.71 7.53 12.18
N SER A 25 2.95 6.26 12.55
CA SER A 25 4.25 5.60 12.34
C SER A 25 4.59 5.39 10.86
N ARG A 26 3.59 5.12 10.02
CA ARG A 26 3.76 5.06 8.55
C ARG A 26 4.28 6.39 8.02
N ASP A 27 3.65 7.50 8.43
CA ASP A 27 3.96 8.82 7.90
C ASP A 27 5.34 9.29 8.37
N GLU A 28 5.77 8.92 9.59
CA GLU A 28 7.13 9.13 10.08
C GLU A 28 8.19 8.37 9.25
N PHE A 29 7.96 7.07 8.99
CA PHE A 29 8.83 6.27 8.14
C PHE A 29 8.92 6.85 6.72
N PHE A 30 7.78 7.24 6.16
CA PHE A 30 7.69 7.82 4.83
C PHE A 30 8.37 9.18 4.73
N THR A 31 8.25 10.03 5.75
CA THR A 31 8.97 11.29 5.83
C THR A 31 10.48 11.07 5.88
N CYS A 32 10.94 10.01 6.56
CA CYS A 32 12.36 9.65 6.56
C CYS A 32 12.83 9.21 5.16
N LEU A 33 12.05 8.37 4.47
CA LEU A 33 12.33 7.94 3.10
C LEU A 33 12.43 9.12 2.12
N ASP A 34 11.57 10.13 2.27
CA ASP A 34 11.60 11.34 1.45
C ASP A 34 12.86 12.17 1.69
N LYS A 35 13.37 12.24 2.93
CA LYS A 35 14.62 12.94 3.25
C LYS A 35 15.84 12.32 2.56
N ILE A 36 15.86 10.99 2.42
CA ILE A 36 16.94 10.27 1.73
C ILE A 36 16.69 10.11 0.22
N GLY A 37 15.54 10.56 -0.29
CA GLY A 37 15.18 10.47 -1.71
C GLY A 37 14.91 9.04 -2.21
N VAL A 38 14.46 8.15 -1.32
CA VAL A 38 14.18 6.74 -1.66
C VAL A 38 12.67 6.54 -1.82
N VAL A 39 12.23 6.20 -3.03
CA VAL A 39 10.83 5.85 -3.29
C VAL A 39 10.56 4.38 -2.94
N ASN A 40 11.52 3.49 -3.25
CA ASN A 40 11.40 2.04 -3.05
C ASN A 40 12.16 1.56 -1.82
N ALA A 41 11.45 1.39 -0.70
CA ALA A 41 12.01 0.78 0.50
C ALA A 41 12.29 -0.72 0.36
N LEU A 42 11.72 -1.40 -0.65
CA LEU A 42 11.90 -2.84 -0.89
C LEU A 42 13.09 -3.15 -1.81
N ASP A 43 13.79 -2.13 -2.34
CA ASP A 43 14.93 -2.34 -3.22
C ASP A 43 16.17 -2.80 -2.41
N PRO A 44 16.75 -3.98 -2.68
CA PRO A 44 17.93 -4.47 -1.96
C PRO A 44 19.16 -3.57 -2.09
N LYS A 45 19.21 -2.69 -3.10
CA LYS A 45 20.31 -1.72 -3.25
C LYS A 45 20.21 -0.57 -2.25
N ARG A 46 18.98 -0.16 -1.92
CA ARG A 46 18.69 0.97 -1.02
C ARG A 46 18.37 0.53 0.39
N SER A 47 18.07 -0.76 0.62
CA SER A 47 17.74 -1.30 1.93
C SER A 47 18.78 -0.98 3.00
N LYS A 48 20.07 -1.00 2.67
CA LYS A 48 21.16 -0.65 3.60
C LYS A 48 21.08 0.81 4.05
N ASP A 49 20.79 1.73 3.13
CA ASP A 49 20.66 3.16 3.43
C ASP A 49 19.39 3.41 4.25
N VAL A 50 18.29 2.73 3.90
CA VAL A 50 17.00 2.82 4.62
C VAL A 50 17.15 2.30 6.04
N SER A 51 17.75 1.12 6.25
CA SER A 51 17.91 0.58 7.60
C SER A 51 18.89 1.41 8.45
N LYS A 52 19.85 2.10 7.82
CA LYS A 52 20.81 2.96 8.53
C LYS A 52 20.19 4.30 8.96
N GLU A 53 19.47 4.96 8.07
CA GLU A 53 18.93 6.31 8.31
C GLU A 53 17.51 6.27 8.90
N CYS A 54 16.71 5.29 8.51
CA CYS A 54 15.29 5.16 8.82
C CYS A 54 14.92 3.86 9.58
N GLY A 55 15.91 3.10 10.07
CA GLY A 55 15.68 1.81 10.73
C GLY A 55 14.82 1.91 11.99
N ASN A 56 14.93 2.99 12.76
CA ASN A 56 14.12 3.20 13.97
C ASN A 56 12.63 3.38 13.64
N GLN A 57 12.35 4.15 12.59
CA GLN A 57 11.00 4.41 12.09
C GLN A 57 10.43 3.16 11.40
N GLU A 58 11.27 2.40 10.69
CA GLU A 58 10.87 1.11 10.10
C GLU A 58 10.45 0.11 11.17
N HIS A 59 11.24 -0.02 12.25
CA HIS A 59 10.90 -0.86 13.39
C HIS A 59 9.60 -0.41 14.06
N SER A 60 9.45 0.90 14.31
CA SER A 60 8.23 1.46 14.88
C SER A 60 7.01 1.23 13.98
N PHE A 61 7.19 1.23 12.66
CA PHE A 61 6.12 0.96 11.71
C PHE A 61 5.71 -0.52 11.72
N GLU A 62 6.67 -1.43 11.83
CA GLU A 62 6.44 -2.89 11.93
C GLU A 62 5.87 -3.32 13.28
N GLU A 63 6.20 -2.64 14.37
CA GLU A 63 5.66 -2.93 15.70
C GLU A 63 4.22 -2.41 15.88
N ASN A 64 3.94 -1.20 15.41
CA ASN A 64 2.64 -0.54 15.62
C ASN A 64 1.60 -0.91 14.55
N CYS A 65 2.01 -1.49 13.43
CA CYS A 65 1.13 -1.85 12.33
C CYS A 65 1.15 -3.34 12.02
N ALA A 66 0.07 -3.86 11.43
CA ALA A 66 0.03 -5.24 10.97
C ALA A 66 0.99 -5.45 9.80
N ASN A 67 1.73 -6.57 9.79
CA ASN A 67 2.69 -6.90 8.73
C ASN A 67 2.10 -6.84 7.31
N SER A 68 0.83 -7.23 7.15
CA SER A 68 0.10 -7.15 5.89
C SER A 68 -0.09 -5.70 5.42
N TRP A 69 -0.36 -4.77 6.35
CA TRP A 69 -0.50 -3.35 6.07
C TRP A 69 0.85 -2.72 5.74
N VAL A 70 1.91 -3.06 6.48
CA VAL A 70 3.27 -2.58 6.21
C VAL A 70 3.68 -2.94 4.79
N LYS A 71 3.53 -4.21 4.40
CA LYS A 71 3.83 -4.68 3.05
C LYS A 71 3.01 -3.94 1.99
N TYR A 72 1.70 -3.85 2.19
CA TYR A 72 0.79 -3.15 1.29
C TYR A 72 1.18 -1.67 1.10
N PHE A 73 1.51 -0.96 2.18
CA PHE A 73 1.89 0.44 2.10
C PHE A 73 3.24 0.66 1.39
N LYS A 74 4.23 -0.20 1.65
CA LYS A 74 5.53 -0.17 0.96
C LYS A 74 5.33 -0.38 -0.56
N GLU A 75 4.49 -1.34 -0.96
CA GLU A 75 4.16 -1.58 -2.37
C GLU A 75 3.34 -0.43 -2.99
N LYS A 76 2.33 0.06 -2.27
CA LYS A 76 1.46 1.15 -2.75
C LYS A 76 2.25 2.40 -3.08
N ARG A 77 3.25 2.76 -2.28
CA ARG A 77 4.13 3.92 -2.54
C ARG A 77 4.79 3.84 -3.93
N LEU A 78 5.19 2.64 -4.36
CA LEU A 78 5.77 2.43 -5.69
C LEU A 78 4.76 2.58 -6.80
N VAL A 79 3.59 1.97 -6.64
CA VAL A 79 2.51 2.02 -7.62
C VAL A 79 2.03 3.46 -7.79
N ASP A 80 1.85 4.20 -6.71
CA ASP A 80 1.43 5.60 -6.74
C ASP A 80 2.49 6.47 -7.44
N TYR A 81 3.78 6.23 -7.20
CA TYR A 81 4.86 6.91 -7.90
C TYR A 81 4.84 6.61 -9.41
N GLN A 82 4.74 5.34 -9.80
CA GLN A 82 4.67 4.94 -11.21
C GLN A 82 3.43 5.50 -11.91
N LYS A 83 2.28 5.48 -11.22
CA LYS A 83 1.03 6.05 -11.72
C LYS A 83 1.17 7.54 -12.00
N ARG A 84 1.79 8.30 -11.08
CA ARG A 84 2.07 9.73 -11.29
C ARG A 84 2.96 9.96 -12.51
N GLN A 85 4.05 9.21 -12.63
CA GLN A 85 4.96 9.28 -13.78
C GLN A 85 4.28 8.92 -15.11
N PHE A 86 3.36 7.96 -15.08
CA PHE A 86 2.58 7.58 -16.26
C PHE A 86 1.60 8.69 -16.66
N LEU A 87 0.84 9.23 -15.71
CA LEU A 87 -0.11 10.32 -15.96
C LEU A 87 0.61 11.56 -16.53
N GLU A 88 1.75 11.94 -15.96
CA GLU A 88 2.57 13.06 -16.47
C GLU A 88 3.03 12.88 -17.92
N LYS A 89 3.30 11.63 -18.35
CA LYS A 89 3.67 11.33 -19.75
C LYS A 89 2.45 11.37 -20.67
N VAL A 90 1.34 10.78 -20.23
CA VAL A 90 0.08 10.75 -20.98
C VAL A 90 -0.45 12.18 -21.23
N GLU A 91 -0.36 13.06 -20.23
CA GLU A 91 -0.72 14.48 -20.37
C GLU A 91 0.15 15.21 -21.41
N LYS A 92 1.47 14.96 -21.41
CA LYS A 92 2.40 15.54 -22.40
C LYS A 92 2.13 15.03 -23.81
N ASP A 93 1.79 13.76 -23.94
CA ASP A 93 1.56 13.10 -25.22
C ASP A 93 0.14 13.35 -25.78
N ASN A 94 -0.70 14.16 -25.10
CA ASN A 94 -2.14 14.36 -25.42
C ASN A 94 -2.90 13.03 -25.62
N ALA A 95 -2.42 11.95 -25.01
CA ALA A 95 -3.02 10.64 -25.13
C ALA A 95 -4.23 10.54 -24.20
N GLN A 96 -5.37 10.07 -24.69
CA GLN A 96 -6.55 9.91 -23.83
C GLN A 96 -6.38 8.68 -22.93
N VAL A 97 -6.44 8.89 -21.61
CA VAL A 97 -6.43 7.80 -20.63
C VAL A 97 -7.73 7.01 -20.75
N VAL A 98 -7.67 5.81 -21.32
CA VAL A 98 -8.81 4.90 -21.36
C VAL A 98 -8.99 4.31 -19.96
N ASN A 99 -10.03 4.76 -19.23
CA ASN A 99 -10.43 4.12 -17.99
C ASN A 99 -11.05 2.76 -18.29
N LEU A 100 -10.26 1.71 -18.14
CA LEU A 100 -10.77 0.33 -18.15
C LEU A 100 -11.44 0.05 -16.81
N THR A 101 -12.71 0.43 -16.67
CA THR A 101 -13.57 -0.20 -15.66
C THR A 101 -13.63 -1.69 -15.99
N PRO A 102 -13.28 -2.61 -15.05
CA PRO A 102 -13.49 -4.03 -15.27
C PRO A 102 -15.01 -4.24 -15.30
N SER A 103 -15.57 -4.33 -16.50
CA SER A 103 -16.97 -4.68 -16.72
C SER A 103 -17.18 -6.15 -16.37
N SER A 104 -17.17 -6.47 -15.07
CA SER A 104 -17.67 -7.75 -14.57
C SER A 104 -19.20 -7.71 -14.52
N GLN A 105 -19.84 -7.57 -15.67
CA GLN A 105 -21.24 -7.93 -15.88
C GLN A 105 -21.39 -8.51 -17.28
N LEU A 106 -20.69 -9.62 -17.54
CA LEU A 106 -21.29 -10.69 -18.31
C LEU A 106 -22.24 -11.41 -17.36
N GLU A 107 -23.42 -10.83 -17.10
CA GLU A 107 -24.50 -11.60 -16.51
C GLU A 107 -24.94 -12.64 -17.54
N GLY A 108 -24.65 -13.89 -17.18
CA GLY A 108 -25.03 -15.07 -17.94
C GLY A 108 -26.54 -15.22 -18.00
N THR A 109 -26.99 -15.60 -19.19
CA THR A 109 -28.14 -16.46 -19.50
C THR A 109 -29.27 -16.58 -18.44
N PRO A 110 -30.51 -16.15 -18.75
CA PRO A 110 -31.66 -16.58 -17.98
C PRO A 110 -31.95 -18.05 -18.29
N ARG A 111 -31.56 -18.96 -17.39
CA ARG A 111 -32.13 -20.30 -17.31
C ARG A 111 -33.39 -20.20 -16.45
N ASN A 112 -34.57 -20.28 -17.06
CA ASN A 112 -35.70 -21.10 -16.62
C ASN A 112 -36.87 -20.98 -17.60
N ARG A 113 -37.21 -22.13 -18.18
CA ARG A 113 -38.53 -22.50 -18.73
C ARG A 113 -39.25 -23.27 -17.62
#